data_AF-A0A923Q7X8-F1
#
_entry.id   AF-A0A923Q7X8-F1
#
_cell.length_a   1.000
_cell.length_b   1.000
_cell.length_c   1.000
_cell.angle_alpha   90.00
_cell.angle_beta   90.00
_cell.angle_gamma   90.00
#
_symmetry.space_group_name_H-M   'P 1'
#
loop_
_entity.id
_entity.type
_entity.pdbx_description
1 polymer ?
#
loop_
_entity_poly.entity_id
_entity_poly.type
_entity_poly.pdbx_seq_one_letter_code
_entity_poly.pdbx_strand_id
1 'polypeptide(L)'
;MPAFLALLASALWGTSDFLGGTASRRLPVLSVLGVSQLCALLVLTPVALALGGLSTDRAYVLPAVLAGLVGPAALVAFYRALATGTMGVVAPIAALGVVVP
;
A
#
# COMPACT_ATOMS: atom_id res chain seq x y z
N MET A 1 23.16 -8.76 -3.55
CA MET A 1 22.06 -7.98 -4.14
C MET A 1 20.73 -8.08 -3.39
N PRO A 2 20.12 -9.26 -3.16
CA PRO A 2 18.76 -9.35 -2.61
C PRO A 2 18.65 -8.83 -1.16
N ALA A 3 19.67 -9.05 -0.33
CA ALA A 3 19.70 -8.54 1.04
C ALA A 3 19.66 -7.01 1.12
N PHE A 4 20.31 -6.31 0.19
CA PHE A 4 20.29 -4.85 0.14
C PHE A 4 18.90 -4.32 -0.23
N LEU A 5 18.25 -4.92 -1.24
CA LEU A 5 16.88 -4.60 -1.61
C LEU A 5 15.89 -4.90 -0.48
N ALA A 6 16.10 -5.99 0.26
CA ALA A 6 15.28 -6.33 1.42
C ALA A 6 15.39 -5.31 2.56
N LEU A 7 16.61 -4.82 2.85
CA LEU A 7 16.83 -3.76 3.84
C LEU A 7 16.17 -2.44 3.41
N LEU A 8 16.31 -2.08 2.13
CA LEU A 8 15.66 -0.91 1.55
C LEU A 8 14.14 -1.03 1.62
N ALA A 9 13.58 -2.17 1.24
CA ALA A 9 12.16 -2.43 1.32
C ALA A 9 11.65 -2.34 2.76
N SER A 10 12.35 -2.95 3.72
CA SER A 10 12.01 -2.89 5.15
C SER A 10 12.02 -1.44 5.67
N ALA A 11 13.03 -0.65 5.31
CA ALA A 11 13.12 0.75 5.70
C ALA A 11 11.98 1.59 5.09
N LEU A 12 11.69 1.41 3.80
CA LEU A 12 10.64 2.15 3.10
C LEU A 12 9.24 1.79 3.62
N TRP A 13 8.95 0.50 3.78
CA TRP A 13 7.68 0.03 4.33
C TRP A 13 7.48 0.50 5.76
N GLY A 14 8.47 0.28 6.64
CA GLY A 14 8.37 0.69 8.05
C GLY A 14 8.17 2.20 8.20
N THR A 15 8.84 3.01 7.38
CA THR A 15 8.69 4.47 7.41
C THR A 15 7.31 4.90 6.91
N SER A 16 6.82 4.30 5.82
CA SER A 16 5.48 4.56 5.29
C SER A 16 4.37 4.17 6.27
N ASP A 17 4.47 3.01 6.92
CA ASP A 17 3.47 2.54 7.89
C ASP A 17 3.43 3.44 9.13
N PHE A 18 4.59 3.90 9.59
CA PHE A 18 4.68 4.81 10.73
C PHE A 18 4.10 6.20 10.39
N LEU A 19 4.47 6.77 9.24
CA LEU A 19 3.95 8.05 8.77
C LEU A 19 2.46 7.98 8.48
N GLY A 20 2.01 6.93 7.78
CA GLY A 20 0.61 6.70 7.42
C GLY A 20 -0.27 6.45 8.64
N GLY A 21 0.20 5.67 9.62
CA GLY A 21 -0.48 5.45 10.90
C GLY A 21 -0.55 6.71 11.76
N THR A 22 0.53 7.50 11.82
CA THR A 22 0.56 8.76 12.57
C THR A 22 -0.32 9.83 11.91
N ALA A 23 -0.30 9.94 10.58
CA ALA A 23 -1.16 10.85 9.81
C ALA A 23 -2.64 10.47 9.93
N SER A 24 -2.97 9.18 9.89
CA SER A 24 -4.33 8.65 10.05
C SER A 24 -4.93 8.87 11.45
N ARG A 25 -4.10 9.20 12.45
CA ARG A 25 -4.58 9.64 13.77
C ARG A 25 -5.00 11.11 13.80
N ARG A 26 -4.50 11.93 12.87
CA ARG A 26 -4.76 13.38 12.83
C ARG A 26 -5.72 13.79 11.71
N LEU A 27 -5.81 12.99 10.65
CA LEU A 27 -6.63 13.24 9.47
C LEU A 27 -7.56 12.05 9.21
N PRO A 28 -8.70 12.26 8.54
CA PRO A 28 -9.55 11.16 8.10
C PRO A 28 -8.74 10.19 7.21
N VAL A 29 -8.84 8.90 7.48
CA VAL A 29 -8.12 7.85 6.73
C VAL A 29 -8.36 7.97 5.22
N LEU A 30 -9.57 8.35 4.81
CA LEU A 30 -9.91 8.58 3.40
C LEU A 30 -9.10 9.71 2.75
N SER A 31 -8.74 10.75 3.50
CA SER A 31 -7.93 11.86 3.00
C SER A 31 -6.47 11.42 2.77
N VAL A 32 -5.91 10.68 3.72
CA VAL A 32 -4.55 10.11 3.61
C VAL A 32 -4.48 9.12 2.45
N LEU A 33 -5.49 8.27 2.32
CA LEU A 33 -5.59 7.31 1.22
C LEU A 33 -5.76 7.99 -0.13
N GLY A 34 -6.60 9.04 -0.20
CA GLY A 34 -6.84 9.79 -1.43
C GLY A 34 -5.57 10.45 -1.96
N VAL A 35 -4.79 11.10 -1.07
CA VAL A 35 -3.50 11.70 -1.43
C VAL A 35 -2.50 10.61 -1.84
N SER A 36 -2.42 9.50 -1.10
CA SER A 36 -1.55 8.38 -1.43
C SER A 36 -1.89 7.77 -2.80
N GLN A 37 -3.17 7.60 -3.13
CA GLN A 37 -3.59 7.07 -4.42
C GLN A 37 -3.41 8.06 -5.57
N LEU A 38 -3.53 9.37 -5.31
CA LEU A 38 -3.16 10.38 -6.29
C LEU A 38 -1.65 10.32 -6.59
N CYS A 39 -0.80 10.25 -5.55
CA CYS A 39 0.63 10.10 -5.73
C CYS A 39 0.98 8.79 -6.45
N ALA A 40 0.36 7.68 -6.07
CA ALA A 40 0.54 6.39 -6.74
C ALA A 40 0.13 6.46 -8.22
N LEU A 41 -1.01 7.08 -8.53
CA LEU A 41 -1.46 7.26 -9.91
C LEU A 41 -0.46 8.10 -10.72
N LEU A 42 0.00 9.23 -10.16
CA LEU A 42 0.94 10.14 -10.83
C LEU A 42 2.31 9.51 -11.08
N VAL A 43 2.78 8.64 -10.18
CA VAL A 43 4.09 7.98 -10.31
C VAL A 43 4.00 6.71 -11.14
N LEU A 44 3.00 5.85 -10.90
CA LEU A 44 2.90 4.55 -11.56
C LEU A 44 2.41 4.65 -13.00
N THR A 45 1.57 5.63 -13.35
CA THR A 45 1.09 5.81 -14.74
C THR A 45 2.23 6.02 -15.73
N PRO A 46 3.14 7.01 -15.57
CA PRO A 46 4.25 7.20 -16.51
C PRO A 46 5.21 6.01 -16.54
N VAL A 47 5.45 5.34 -15.41
CA VAL A 47 6.26 4.12 -15.35
C VAL A 47 5.60 2.99 -16.15
N ALA A 48 4.30 2.78 -15.97
CA ALA A 48 3.55 1.77 -16.71
C ALA A 48 3.54 2.07 -18.22
N LEU A 49 3.40 3.32 -18.62
CA LEU A 49 3.49 3.73 -20.03
C LEU A 49 4.89 3.48 -20.60
N ALA A 50 5.94 3.82 -19.87
CA ALA A 50 7.33 3.59 -20.30
C ALA A 50 7.67 2.10 -20.45
N LEU A 51 7.05 1.23 -19.65
CA LEU A 51 7.22 -0.23 -19.70
C LEU A 51 6.30 -0.92 -20.73
N GLY A 52 5.50 -0.15 -21.49
CA GLY A 52 4.62 -0.71 -22.51
C GLY A 52 3.31 -1.29 -21.98
N GLY A 53 2.79 -0.81 -20.84
CA GLY A 53 1.55 -1.33 -20.24
C GLY A 53 0.32 -1.33 -21.17
N LEU A 54 0.34 -0.54 -22.26
CA LEU A 54 -0.71 -0.48 -23.28
C LEU A 54 -0.76 -1.69 -24.23
N SER A 55 0.31 -2.49 -24.32
CA SER A 55 0.34 -3.72 -25.13
C SER A 55 -0.09 -4.97 -24.34
N THR A 56 -0.54 -4.79 -23.10
CA THR A 56 -1.01 -5.89 -22.24
C THR A 56 -2.30 -6.50 -22.77
N ASP A 57 -2.41 -7.83 -22.70
CA ASP A 57 -3.59 -8.57 -23.11
C ASP A 57 -4.85 -8.14 -22.31
N ARG A 58 -6.00 -8.07 -22.99
CA ARG A 58 -7.28 -7.65 -22.40
C ARG A 58 -7.73 -8.59 -21.28
N ALA A 59 -7.25 -9.83 -21.27
CA ALA A 59 -7.48 -10.79 -20.21
C ALA A 59 -7.01 -10.29 -18.82
N TYR A 60 -6.00 -9.42 -18.76
CA TYR A 60 -5.47 -8.90 -17.49
C TYR A 60 -6.24 -7.69 -16.95
N VAL A 61 -7.16 -7.11 -17.72
CA VAL A 61 -7.89 -5.90 -17.31
C VAL A 61 -8.80 -6.19 -16.11
N LEU A 62 -9.55 -7.30 -16.15
CA LEU A 62 -10.45 -7.68 -15.06
C LEU A 62 -9.69 -7.97 -13.74
N PRO A 63 -8.65 -8.81 -13.71
CA PRO A 63 -7.87 -9.01 -12.48
C PRO A 63 -7.13 -7.74 -12.03
N ALA A 64 -6.68 -6.87 -12.94
CA ALA A 64 -6.06 -5.60 -12.59
C ALA A 64 -7.04 -4.64 -11.90
N VAL A 65 -8.27 -4.54 -12.37
CA VAL A 65 -9.32 -3.74 -11.72
C VAL A 65 -9.65 -4.28 -10.33
N LEU A 66 -9.81 -5.61 -10.21
CA LEU A 66 -10.08 -6.24 -8.91
C LEU A 66 -8.93 -6.03 -7.92
N ALA A 67 -7.68 -6.23 -8.35
CA ALA A 67 -6.49 -5.96 -7.53
C ALA A 67 -6.43 -4.48 -7.11
N GLY A 68 -6.76 -3.56 -8.03
CA GLY A 68 -6.81 -2.12 -7.77
C GLY A 68 -7.89 -1.68 -6.78
N LEU A 69 -8.95 -2.47 -6.59
CA LEU A 69 -9.99 -2.22 -5.58
C LEU A 69 -9.62 -2.84 -4.23
N VAL A 70 -9.10 -4.07 -4.25
CA VAL A 70 -8.75 -4.82 -3.03
C VAL A 70 -7.59 -4.18 -2.29
N GLY A 71 -6.54 -3.73 -2.99
CA GLY A 71 -5.36 -3.11 -2.37
C GLY A 71 -5.69 -1.88 -1.50
N PRO A 72 -6.36 -0.84 -2.04
CA PRO A 72 -6.78 0.32 -1.27
C PRO A 72 -7.75 -0.02 -0.15
N ALA A 73 -8.69 -0.95 -0.37
CA ALA A 73 -9.63 -1.38 0.66
C ALA A 73 -8.89 -2.05 1.85
N ALA A 74 -7.91 -2.91 1.56
CA ALA A 74 -7.05 -3.51 2.58
C ALA A 74 -6.23 -2.45 3.33
N LEU A 75 -5.71 -1.45 2.61
CA LEU A 75 -4.95 -0.35 3.20
C LEU A 75 -5.82 0.53 4.11
N VAL A 76 -7.08 0.78 3.75
CA VAL A 76 -8.05 1.45 4.63
C VAL A 76 -8.26 0.65 5.91
N ALA A 77 -8.49 -0.66 5.81
CA ALA A 77 -8.69 -1.51 6.97
C ALA A 77 -7.45 -1.51 7.88
N PHE A 78 -6.26 -1.57 7.30
CA PHE A 78 -4.98 -1.53 8.01
C PHE A 78 -4.75 -0.21 8.74
N TYR A 79 -4.88 0.94 8.05
CA TYR A 79 -4.72 2.24 8.69
C TYR A 79 -5.79 2.53 9.74
N ARG A 80 -7.04 2.07 9.53
CA ARG A 80 -8.07 2.14 10.56
C ARG A 80 -7.70 1.32 11.80
N ALA A 81 -7.17 0.11 11.63
CA ALA A 81 -6.71 -0.70 12.74
C ALA A 81 -5.55 -0.03 13.51
N LEU A 82 -4.59 0.57 12.81
CA LEU A 82 -3.48 1.33 13.43
C LEU A 82 -3.95 2.59 14.18
N ALA A 83 -5.02 3.22 13.69
CA ALA A 83 -5.60 4.40 14.31
C ALA A 83 -6.43 4.07 15.58
N THR A 84 -7.15 2.94 15.60
CA THR A 84 -7.98 2.53 16.74
C THR A 84 -7.20 1.79 17.84
N GLY A 85 -6.08 1.13 17.50
CA GLY A 85 -5.25 0.39 18.46
C GLY A 85 -3.98 1.12 18.90
N THR A 86 -3.27 0.52 19.87
CA THR A 86 -1.89 0.89 20.18
C THR A 86 -1.01 0.46 19.00
N MET A 87 -0.36 1.42 18.34
CA MET A 87 0.47 1.17 17.13
C MET A 87 1.48 0.01 17.34
N GLY A 88 2.01 -0.15 18.56
CA GLY A 88 2.96 -1.21 18.90
C GLY A 88 2.38 -2.63 18.97
N VAL A 89 1.05 -2.80 19.02
CA VAL A 89 0.38 -4.13 19.05
C VAL A 89 -0.22 -4.46 17.70
N VAL A 90 -0.79 -3.46 17.01
CA VAL A 90 -1.45 -3.68 15.72
C VAL A 90 -0.45 -3.99 14.60
N ALA A 91 0.72 -3.34 14.60
CA ALA A 91 1.76 -3.62 13.61
C ALA A 91 2.26 -5.08 13.64
N PRO A 92 2.60 -5.69 14.80
CA PRO A 92 2.96 -7.11 14.83
C PRO A 92 1.81 -8.04 14.47
N ILE A 93 0.56 -7.73 14.83
CA ILE A 93 -0.60 -8.55 14.44
C ILE A 93 -0.79 -8.54 12.92
N ALA A 94 -0.66 -7.39 12.27
CA ALA A 94 -0.76 -7.30 10.82
C ALA A 94 0.42 -7.98 10.10
N ALA A 95 1.62 -7.95 10.68
CA ALA A 95 2.78 -8.66 10.14
C ALA A 95 2.58 -10.19 10.11
N LEU A 96 1.75 -10.75 11.01
CA LEU A 96 1.36 -12.16 10.97
C LEU A 96 0.50 -12.52 9.76
N GLY A 97 -0.03 -11.55 9.00
CA GLY A 97 -0.76 -11.79 7.75
C GLY A 97 0.08 -12.53 6.70
N VAL A 98 1.41 -12.42 6.75
CA VAL A 98 2.35 -13.18 5.90
C VAL A 98 2.26 -14.70 6.12
N VAL A 99 1.70 -15.14 7.26
CA VAL A 99 1.50 -16.57 7.55
C VAL A 99 0.34 -17.16 6.75
N VAL A 100 -0.59 -16.33 6.24
CA VAL A 100 -1.71 -16.80 5.42
C VAL A 100 -1.25 -16.89 3.95
N PRO A 101 -1.27 -18.10 3.34
CA PRO A 101 -0.77 -18.35 1.99
C PRO A 101 -1.64 -17.75 0.89
#